data_AF-A0A975GN95-F1
#
_entry.id   AF-A0A975GN95-F1
#
_cell.length_a   1.000
_cell.length_b   1.000
_cell.length_c   1.000
_cell.angle_alpha   90.00
_cell.angle_beta   90.00
_cell.angle_gamma   90.00
#
_symmetry.space_group_name_H-M   'P 1'
#
loop_
_entity.id
_entity.type
_entity.pdbx_description
1 polymer ?
#
loop_
_entity_poly.entity_id
_entity_poly.type
_entity_poly.pdbx_seq_one_letter_code
_entity_poly.pdbx_strand_id
1 'polypeptide(L)'
;MKKMDYFLNLYKKIKSELMLQYINSKKYAPEANEGWSIKKLNSLRNEFIHFQPKTWTIEVTGLPSICLDCLNVIRFCGWKSSNVLWHSTEYREKAENFLYISCSELENIKLEYEHQQTIN
;
A
#
# COMPACT_ATOMS: atom_id res chain seq x y z
N MET A 1 -7.41 -10.83 -24.39
CA MET A 1 -6.82 -11.13 -23.07
C MET A 1 -6.61 -9.80 -22.33
N LYS A 2 -7.33 -9.52 -21.24
CA LYS A 2 -7.15 -8.28 -20.48
C LYS A 2 -5.82 -8.36 -19.71
N LYS A 3 -4.82 -7.60 -20.14
CA LYS A 3 -3.53 -7.47 -19.43
C LYS A 3 -3.73 -6.53 -18.23
N MET A 4 -3.19 -6.90 -17.07
CA MET A 4 -3.14 -6.02 -15.91
C MET A 4 -2.31 -4.77 -16.23
N ASP A 5 -2.82 -3.59 -15.88
CA ASP A 5 -2.14 -2.32 -16.13
C ASP A 5 -0.90 -2.17 -15.26
N TYR A 6 -0.04 -1.19 -15.57
CA TYR A 6 1.14 -0.88 -14.79
C TYR A 6 0.77 -0.37 -13.39
N PHE A 7 1.61 -0.66 -12.40
CA PHE A 7 1.37 -0.36 -10.99
C PHE A 7 0.96 1.10 -10.73
N LEU A 8 1.69 2.08 -11.29
CA LEU A 8 1.35 3.49 -11.15
C LEU A 8 0.08 3.89 -11.91
N ASN A 9 -0.27 3.19 -12.98
CA ASN A 9 -1.53 3.43 -13.70
C ASN A 9 -2.71 2.89 -12.89
N LEU A 10 -2.57 1.74 -12.23
CA LEU A 10 -3.57 1.24 -11.28
C LEU A 10 -3.79 2.25 -10.14
N TYR A 11 -2.71 2.81 -9.59
CA TYR A 11 -2.83 3.87 -8.57
C TYR A 11 -3.52 5.13 -9.10
N LYS A 12 -3.29 5.53 -10.36
CA LYS A 12 -4.05 6.63 -10.99
C LYS A 12 -5.53 6.29 -11.14
N LYS A 13 -5.86 5.06 -11.53
CA LYS A 13 -7.25 4.61 -11.73
C LYS A 13 -8.06 4.65 -10.45
N ILE A 14 -7.49 4.20 -9.32
CA ILE A 14 -8.23 4.22 -8.05
C ILE A 14 -8.60 5.64 -7.60
N LYS A 15 -7.96 6.69 -8.14
CA LYS A 15 -8.25 8.11 -7.86
C LYS A 15 -9.18 8.77 -8.89
N SER A 16 -9.63 8.03 -9.90
CA SER A 16 -10.39 8.57 -11.03
C SER A 16 -11.88 8.23 -10.94
N GLU A 17 -12.68 8.87 -11.81
CA GLU A 17 -14.12 8.61 -11.95
C GLU A 17 -14.45 7.17 -12.37
N LEU A 18 -13.45 6.41 -12.87
CA LEU A 18 -13.60 4.98 -13.13
C LEU A 18 -13.96 4.18 -11.87
N MET A 19 -13.72 4.74 -10.68
CA MET A 19 -14.11 4.13 -9.41
C MET A 19 -15.54 4.47 -8.97
N LEU A 20 -16.24 5.38 -9.66
CA LEU A 20 -17.58 5.85 -9.25
C LEU A 20 -18.71 5.16 -10.04
N GLN A 21 -18.62 3.84 -10.21
CA GLN A 21 -19.56 3.09 -11.04
C GLN A 21 -20.77 2.54 -10.28
N TYR A 22 -20.74 2.57 -8.94
CA TYR A 22 -21.82 2.09 -8.07
C TYR A 22 -22.33 3.20 -7.14
N ILE A 23 -23.57 3.08 -6.67
CA ILE A 23 -24.29 4.10 -5.87
C ILE A 23 -23.49 4.58 -4.64
N ASN A 24 -22.73 3.70 -3.99
CA ASN A 24 -21.92 4.03 -2.81
C ASN A 24 -20.41 3.98 -3.06
N SER A 25 -20.01 3.85 -4.32
CA SER A 25 -18.61 3.71 -4.67
C SER A 25 -17.83 5.01 -4.43
N LYS A 26 -16.58 4.86 -4.02
CA LYS A 26 -15.68 5.98 -3.71
C LYS A 26 -14.40 5.83 -4.52
N LYS A 27 -13.87 6.97 -4.97
CA LYS A 27 -12.50 7.09 -5.47
C LYS A 27 -11.55 7.41 -4.33
N TYR A 28 -10.31 6.99 -4.48
CA TYR A 28 -9.27 7.21 -3.50
C TYR A 28 -8.87 8.67 -3.45
N ALA A 29 -8.85 9.24 -2.26
CA ALA A 29 -8.26 10.54 -1.98
C ALA A 29 -7.04 10.29 -1.09
N PRO A 30 -5.81 10.47 -1.60
CA PRO A 30 -4.61 10.23 -0.81
C PRO A 30 -4.55 11.18 0.38
N GLU A 31 -4.16 10.64 1.53
CA GLU A 31 -3.88 11.40 2.75
C GLU A 31 -2.36 11.49 2.93
N ALA A 32 -1.85 12.67 3.28
CA ALA A 32 -0.43 12.92 3.56
C ALA A 32 0.55 12.41 2.47
N ASN A 33 1.36 11.40 2.79
CA ASN A 33 2.53 10.98 2.01
C ASN A 33 2.29 9.76 1.11
N GLU A 34 1.08 9.22 1.07
CA GLU A 34 0.78 7.96 0.36
C GLU A 34 1.13 8.00 -1.13
N GLY A 35 0.97 9.16 -1.77
CA GLY A 35 1.36 9.36 -3.16
C GLY A 35 2.86 9.27 -3.41
N TRP A 36 3.68 9.70 -2.45
CA TRP A 36 5.12 9.53 -2.47
C TRP A 36 5.50 8.08 -2.18
N SER A 37 4.89 7.47 -1.15
CA SER A 37 5.14 6.08 -0.74
C SER A 37 4.87 5.08 -1.87
N ILE A 38 3.77 5.25 -2.60
CA ILE A 38 3.46 4.40 -3.77
C ILE A 38 4.51 4.56 -4.89
N LYS A 39 5.00 5.77 -5.14
CA LYS A 39 6.07 5.99 -6.15
C LYS A 39 7.39 5.36 -5.69
N LYS A 40 7.73 5.50 -4.41
CA LYS A 40 8.94 4.92 -3.83
C LYS A 40 8.88 3.39 -3.88
N LEU A 41 7.75 2.78 -3.51
CA LEU A 41 7.53 1.34 -3.63
C LEU A 41 7.68 0.87 -5.08
N ASN A 42 7.16 1.61 -6.06
CA ASN A 42 7.34 1.29 -7.47
C ASN A 42 8.82 1.32 -7.90
N SER A 43 9.61 2.29 -7.41
CA SER A 43 11.06 2.36 -7.66
C SER A 43 11.76 1.14 -7.08
N LEU A 44 11.53 0.84 -5.79
CA LEU A 44 12.11 -0.30 -5.09
C LEU A 44 11.78 -1.62 -5.78
N ARG A 45 10.51 -1.81 -6.19
CA ARG A 45 10.07 -2.97 -6.98
C ARG A 45 10.85 -3.09 -8.30
N ASN A 46 10.99 -1.99 -9.02
CA ASN A 46 11.70 -1.99 -10.31
C ASN A 46 13.18 -2.30 -10.12
N GLU A 47 13.82 -1.69 -9.12
CA GLU A 47 15.21 -1.97 -8.74
C GLU A 47 15.39 -3.46 -8.41
N PHE A 48 14.45 -4.05 -7.66
CA PHE A 48 14.49 -5.46 -7.25
C PHE A 48 14.37 -6.41 -8.46
N ILE A 49 13.42 -6.14 -9.36
CA ILE A 49 13.18 -6.97 -10.55
C ILE A 49 14.32 -6.86 -11.56
N HIS A 50 14.92 -5.68 -11.71
CA HIS A 50 15.99 -5.42 -12.66
C HIS A 50 17.39 -5.74 -12.12
N PHE A 51 17.47 -6.59 -11.08
CA PHE A 51 18.66 -7.02 -10.33
C PHE A 51 19.97 -6.59 -11.00
N GLN A 52 20.39 -5.35 -10.72
CA GLN A 52 21.75 -4.94 -11.01
C GLN A 52 22.57 -5.32 -9.79
N PRO A 53 23.70 -6.07 -9.95
CA PRO A 53 24.63 -6.33 -8.86
C PRO A 53 25.29 -5.01 -8.46
N LYS A 54 24.58 -4.22 -7.69
CA LYS A 54 25.09 -3.13 -6.87
C LYS A 54 25.07 -3.65 -5.44
N THR A 55 26.03 -3.26 -4.63
CA THR A 55 25.94 -3.48 -3.18
C THR A 55 24.71 -2.71 -2.70
N TRP A 56 23.62 -3.42 -2.42
CA TRP A 56 22.38 -2.78 -1.95
C TRP A 56 22.59 -2.37 -0.50
N THR A 57 22.82 -1.08 -0.28
CA THR A 57 22.44 -0.46 0.98
C THR A 57 21.01 0.04 0.78
N ILE A 58 20.02 -0.84 0.99
CA ILE A 58 18.65 -0.34 1.16
C ILE A 58 18.71 0.53 2.42
N GLU A 59 18.49 1.82 2.24
CA GLU A 59 18.12 2.67 3.35
C GLU A 59 16.72 2.21 3.81
N VAL A 60 16.70 1.44 4.91
CA VAL A 60 15.47 0.89 5.51
C VAL A 60 14.68 2.00 6.23
N THR A 61 15.32 3.15 6.46
CA THR A 61 14.69 4.33 7.05
C THR A 61 13.45 4.74 6.27
N GLY A 62 12.32 4.80 6.96
CA GLY A 62 11.04 5.18 6.38
C GLY A 62 10.31 4.05 5.62
N LEU A 63 10.91 2.86 5.43
CA LEU A 63 10.20 1.71 4.85
C LEU A 63 8.95 1.30 5.64
N PRO A 64 8.96 1.27 6.99
CA PRO A 64 7.74 0.97 7.74
C PRO A 64 6.61 1.94 7.43
N SER A 65 6.91 3.24 7.32
CA SER A 65 5.92 4.27 6.95
C SER A 65 5.40 4.08 5.52
N ILE A 66 6.28 3.76 4.56
CA ILE A 66 5.88 3.46 3.17
C ILE A 66 4.93 2.26 3.13
N CYS A 67 5.24 1.21 3.89
CA CYS A 67 4.40 0.01 3.96
C CYS A 67 3.04 0.32 4.60
N LEU A 68 3.00 1.11 5.68
CA LEU A 68 1.75 1.56 6.32
C LEU A 68 0.86 2.34 5.34
N ASP A 69 1.43 3.29 4.61
CA ASP A 69 0.72 4.03 3.56
C ASP A 69 0.14 3.10 2.48
N CYS A 70 0.90 2.07 2.10
CA CYS A 70 0.41 1.06 1.14
C CYS A 70 -0.73 0.21 1.70
N LEU A 71 -0.68 -0.16 2.99
CA LEU A 71 -1.76 -0.87 3.66
C LEU A 71 -3.02 -0.02 3.77
N ASN A 72 -2.90 1.31 3.93
CA ASN A 72 -4.04 2.23 3.86
C ASN A 72 -4.71 2.23 2.48
N VAL A 73 -3.93 2.23 1.40
CA VAL A 73 -4.46 2.07 0.03
C VAL A 73 -5.19 0.72 -0.11
N ILE A 74 -4.63 -0.37 0.41
CA ILE A 74 -5.26 -1.70 0.37
C ILE A 74 -6.57 -1.70 1.16
N ARG A 75 -6.58 -1.13 2.37
CA ARG A 75 -7.77 -0.98 3.22
C ARG A 75 -8.87 -0.24 2.48
N PHE A 76 -8.51 0.85 1.80
CA PHE A 76 -9.47 1.59 1.01
C PHE A 76 -10.07 0.73 -0.10
N CYS A 77 -9.22 0.10 -0.92
CA CYS A 77 -9.66 -0.69 -2.05
C CYS A 77 -10.60 -1.84 -1.61
N GLY A 78 -10.23 -2.61 -0.58
CA GLY A 78 -11.00 -3.78 -0.16
C GLY A 78 -12.24 -3.48 0.67
N TRP A 79 -12.28 -2.36 1.42
CA TRP A 79 -13.33 -2.12 2.42
C TRP A 79 -14.01 -0.76 2.35
N LYS A 80 -13.31 0.32 1.96
CA LYS A 80 -13.89 1.68 1.95
C LYS A 80 -14.43 2.12 0.59
N SER A 81 -13.95 1.52 -0.50
CA SER A 81 -14.28 1.94 -1.87
C SER A 81 -15.66 1.51 -2.34
N SER A 82 -16.26 0.51 -1.67
CA SER A 82 -17.50 -0.18 -2.09
C SER A 82 -17.45 -0.75 -3.53
N ASN A 83 -16.24 -0.99 -4.07
CA ASN A 83 -16.02 -1.54 -5.41
C ASN A 83 -15.62 -3.02 -5.40
N VAL A 84 -15.34 -3.60 -4.23
CA VAL A 84 -14.98 -5.01 -4.07
C VAL A 84 -16.14 -5.76 -3.44
N LEU A 85 -16.68 -6.74 -4.16
CA LEU A 85 -17.65 -7.69 -3.63
C LEU A 85 -16.92 -8.93 -3.14
N TRP A 86 -16.98 -9.17 -1.84
CA TRP A 86 -16.44 -10.37 -1.21
C TRP A 86 -17.44 -11.52 -1.38
N HIS A 87 -17.01 -12.60 -2.03
CA HIS A 87 -17.85 -13.78 -2.24
C HIS A 87 -18.05 -14.62 -0.97
N SER A 88 -17.15 -14.48 0.01
CA SER A 88 -17.20 -15.16 1.31
C SER A 88 -16.92 -14.15 2.41
N THR A 89 -17.77 -14.14 3.42
CA THR A 89 -17.60 -13.32 4.64
C THR A 89 -16.36 -13.76 5.42
N GLU A 90 -16.10 -15.06 5.50
CA GLU A 90 -14.92 -15.63 6.16
C GLU A 90 -13.62 -15.09 5.56
N TYR A 91 -13.49 -15.09 4.22
CA TYR A 91 -12.29 -14.57 3.58
C TYR A 91 -12.16 -13.06 3.70
N ARG A 92 -13.27 -12.33 3.71
CA ARG A 92 -13.27 -10.88 3.98
C ARG A 92 -12.72 -10.60 5.38
N GLU A 93 -13.23 -11.27 6.40
CA GLU A 93 -12.80 -11.09 7.79
C GLU A 93 -11.36 -11.52 7.99
N LYS A 94 -10.95 -12.65 7.40
CA LYS A 94 -9.56 -13.11 7.45
C LYS A 94 -8.59 -12.12 6.82
N ALA A 95 -8.93 -11.56 5.66
CA ALA A 95 -8.10 -10.56 4.99
C ALA A 95 -8.04 -9.25 5.79
N GLU A 96 -9.15 -8.83 6.42
CA GLU A 96 -9.21 -7.65 7.27
C GLU A 96 -8.35 -7.83 8.54
N ASN A 97 -8.38 -9.02 9.13
CA ASN A 97 -7.54 -9.36 10.28
C ASN A 97 -6.05 -9.36 9.92
N PHE A 98 -5.65 -9.92 8.77
CA PHE A 98 -4.27 -9.85 8.32
C PHE A 98 -3.82 -8.42 8.06
N LEU A 99 -4.70 -7.58 7.52
CA LEU A 99 -4.41 -6.17 7.32
C LEU A 99 -4.19 -5.45 8.66
N TYR A 100 -5.04 -5.74 9.65
CA TYR A 100 -4.90 -5.23 11.02
C TYR A 100 -3.56 -5.64 11.66
N ILE A 101 -3.25 -6.94 11.64
CA ILE A 101 -1.98 -7.46 12.18
C ILE A 101 -0.80 -6.80 11.47
N SER A 102 -0.81 -6.72 10.13
CA SER A 102 0.28 -6.11 9.36
C SER A 102 0.51 -4.64 9.73
N CYS A 103 -0.58 -3.87 9.93
CA CYS A 103 -0.48 -2.50 10.41
C CYS A 103 0.17 -2.44 11.80
N SER A 104 -0.31 -3.25 12.75
CA SER A 104 0.22 -3.27 14.12
C SER A 104 1.71 -3.62 14.17
N GLU A 105 2.15 -4.63 13.43
CA GLU A 105 3.55 -5.03 13.39
C GLU A 105 4.43 -3.94 12.78
N LEU A 106 3.98 -3.29 11.71
CA LEU A 106 4.73 -2.21 11.07
C LEU A 106 4.78 -0.93 11.93
N GLU A 107 3.74 -0.65 12.72
CA GLU A 107 3.74 0.43 13.70
C GLU A 107 4.79 0.17 14.79
N ASN A 108 4.85 -1.06 15.32
CA ASN A 108 5.88 -1.46 16.29
C ASN A 108 7.28 -1.29 15.71
N ILE A 109 7.52 -1.82 14.50
CA ILE A 109 8.81 -1.67 13.82
C ILE A 109 9.14 -0.19 13.63
N LYS A 110 8.19 0.63 13.17
CA LYS A 110 8.40 2.07 12.98
C LYS A 110 8.89 2.74 14.27
N LEU A 111 8.26 2.44 15.41
CA LEU A 111 8.65 2.98 16.71
C LEU A 111 10.06 2.56 17.12
N GLU A 112 10.44 1.31 16.89
CA GLU A 112 11.79 0.82 17.17
C GLU A 112 12.85 1.57 16.37
N TYR A 113 12.61 1.80 15.07
CA TYR A 113 13.53 2.56 14.21
C TYR A 113 13.64 4.04 14.63
N GLU A 114 12.52 4.68 14.99
CA GLU A 114 12.53 6.07 15.47
C GLU A 114 13.28 6.22 16.80
N HIS A 115 13.17 5.23 17.70
CA HIS A 115 13.91 5.20 18.96
C HIS A 115 15.43 5.08 18.75
N GLN A 116 15.87 4.21 17.84
CA GLN A 116 17.30 4.01 17.53
C GLN A 116 17.97 5.24 16.91
N GLN A 117 17.21 6.10 16.24
CA GLN A 117 17.70 7.36 15.65
C GLN A 117 17.83 8.50 16.66
N THR A 118 17.20 8.39 17.84
CA THR A 118 17.22 9.44 18.87
C THR A 118 18.40 9.26 19.86
N ILE A 119 19.06 8.09 19.83
CA ILE A 119 20.12 7.69 20.78
C ILE A 119 21.53 7.84 20.17
N ASN A 120 21.63 8.10 18.86
CA ASN A 120 22.88 8.39 18.14
C ASN A 120 22.99 9.87 17.78
#